data_AF-A0A6A5T8J0-F1
#
_entry.id   AF-A0A6A5T8J0-F1
#
_cell.length_a   1.000
_cell.length_b   1.000
_cell.length_c   1.000
_cell.angle_alpha   90.00
_cell.angle_beta   90.00
_cell.angle_gamma   90.00
#
_symmetry.space_group_name_H-M   'P 1'
#
loop_
_entity.id
_entity.type
_entity.pdbx_description
1 polymer ?
#
loop_
_entity_poly.entity_id
_entity_poly.type
_entity_poly.pdbx_seq_one_letter_code
_entity_poly.pdbx_strand_id
1 'polypeptide(L)'
;MLDSLHRAMGTKDEDWDIEYQSSEVRVKEGLERLEKGDFTGFSQALYSRVLYPTGDCDFETKRGSDNEKLGLGTEDMDESTRWVVEKVDEVDDLMEISVSASA
;
A
#
# COMPACT_ATOMS: atom_id res chain seq x y z
N MET A 1 1.07 -6.24 4.26
CA MET A 1 -0.06 -5.33 3.96
C MET A 1 -1.39 -6.08 3.90
N LEU A 2 -1.63 -6.97 2.91
CA LEU A 2 -2.93 -7.67 2.78
C LEU A 2 -3.34 -8.45 4.04
N ASP A 3 -2.43 -9.20 4.66
CA ASP A 3 -2.74 -9.91 5.92
C ASP A 3 -3.21 -8.99 7.06
N SER A 4 -2.74 -7.74 7.09
CA SER A 4 -3.16 -6.75 8.08
C SER A 4 -4.61 -6.32 7.82
N LEU A 5 -4.98 -6.12 6.55
CA LEU A 5 -6.36 -5.86 6.15
C LEU A 5 -7.28 -7.04 6.50
N HIS A 6 -6.85 -8.28 6.26
CA HIS A 6 -7.61 -9.47 6.67
C HIS A 6 -7.90 -9.47 8.17
N ARG A 7 -6.92 -9.11 9.01
CA ARG A 7 -7.13 -9.02 10.46
C ARG A 7 -8.02 -7.84 10.85
N ALA A 8 -7.91 -6.70 10.16
CA ALA A 8 -8.70 -5.50 10.45
C ALA A 8 -10.16 -5.65 10.02
N MET A 9 -10.42 -6.23 8.85
CA MET A 9 -11.75 -6.35 8.23
C MET A 9 -12.42 -7.71 8.47
N GLY A 10 -11.66 -8.71 8.94
CA GLY A 10 -12.15 -10.08 9.09
C GLY A 10 -12.30 -10.86 7.78
N THR A 11 -11.72 -10.37 6.68
CA THR A 11 -11.75 -11.01 5.36
C THR A 11 -10.62 -12.03 5.19
N LYS A 12 -10.65 -12.77 4.09
CA LYS A 12 -9.63 -13.75 3.66
C LYS A 12 -9.32 -13.55 2.17
N ASP A 13 -8.30 -14.24 1.67
CA ASP A 13 -7.92 -14.17 0.25
C ASP A 13 -9.10 -14.47 -0.68
N GLU A 14 -10.03 -15.36 -0.30
CA GLU A 14 -11.19 -15.71 -1.13
C GLU A 14 -12.21 -14.57 -1.27
N ASP A 15 -12.13 -13.55 -0.41
CA ASP A 15 -12.98 -12.36 -0.47
C ASP A 15 -12.39 -11.27 -1.41
N TRP A 16 -11.22 -11.50 -2.00
CA TRP A 16 -10.51 -10.54 -2.85
C TRP A 16 -10.21 -11.11 -4.24
N ASP A 17 -10.34 -10.28 -5.28
CA ASP A 17 -9.81 -10.58 -6.61
C ASP A 17 -8.32 -10.24 -6.66
N ILE A 18 -7.47 -11.26 -6.54
CA ILE A 18 -6.01 -11.10 -6.47
C ILE A 18 -5.35 -11.41 -7.82
N GLU A 19 -4.66 -10.41 -8.38
CA GLU A 19 -3.85 -10.57 -9.58
C GLU A 19 -2.34 -10.41 -9.27
N TYR A 20 -1.51 -11.09 -10.05
CA TYR A 20 -0.05 -11.01 -9.93
C TYR A 20 0.58 -10.39 -11.17
N GLN A 21 1.53 -9.47 -10.94
CA GLN A 21 2.38 -8.91 -11.97
C GLN A 21 3.83 -8.87 -11.46
N SER A 22 4.80 -9.23 -12.31
CA SER A 22 6.21 -9.09 -11.93
C SER A 22 6.62 -7.61 -11.85
N SER A 23 7.45 -7.28 -10.87
CA SER A 23 7.98 -5.93 -10.71
C SER A 23 8.81 -5.49 -11.92
N GLU A 24 9.53 -6.42 -12.56
CA GLU A 24 10.31 -6.15 -13.77
C GLU A 24 9.45 -5.72 -14.96
N VAL A 25 8.35 -6.43 -15.21
CA VAL A 25 7.39 -6.08 -16.27
C VAL A 25 6.77 -4.73 -15.98
N ARG A 26 6.34 -4.50 -14.73
CA ARG A 26 5.69 -3.24 -14.33
C ARG A 26 6.61 -2.03 -14.45
N VAL A 27 7.91 -2.19 -14.17
CA VAL A 27 8.94 -1.15 -14.42
C VAL A 27 9.08 -0.89 -15.90
N LYS A 28 9.23 -1.94 -16.72
CA LYS A 28 9.39 -1.81 -18.17
C LYS A 28 8.22 -1.04 -18.80
N GLU A 29 6.99 -1.42 -18.46
CA GLU A 29 5.77 -0.73 -18.91
C GLU A 29 5.75 0.75 -18.51
N GLY A 30 6.16 1.06 -17.27
CA GLY A 30 6.26 2.44 -16.80
C GLY A 30 7.27 3.26 -17.61
N LEU A 31 8.43 2.69 -17.91
CA LEU A 31 9.44 3.34 -18.75
C LEU A 31 8.95 3.54 -20.20
N GLU A 32 8.29 2.55 -20.79
CA GLU A 32 7.71 2.67 -22.14
C GLU A 32 6.64 3.76 -22.23
N ARG A 33 5.86 3.97 -21.17
CA ARG A 33 4.88 5.07 -21.07
C ARG A 33 5.59 6.43 -20.95
N LEU A 34 6.62 6.49 -20.11
CA LEU A 34 7.42 7.70 -19.94
C LEU A 34 8.11 8.14 -21.24
N GLU A 35 8.67 7.19 -21.99
CA GLU A 35 9.28 7.44 -23.31
C GLU A 35 8.29 8.05 -24.32
N LYS A 36 7.00 7.73 -24.18
CA LYS A 36 5.90 8.28 -25.01
C LYS A 36 5.37 9.62 -24.50
N GLY A 37 5.96 10.17 -23.43
CA GLY A 37 5.57 11.45 -22.83
C GLY A 37 4.54 11.38 -21.71
N ASP A 38 4.08 10.18 -21.33
CA ASP A 38 3.20 9.99 -20.17
C ASP A 38 4.03 9.90 -18.89
N PHE A 39 4.09 11.02 -18.16
CA PHE A 39 4.87 11.13 -16.92
C PHE A 39 4.38 10.22 -15.80
N THR A 40 3.14 9.71 -15.84
CA THR A 40 2.68 8.74 -14.83
C THR A 40 3.43 7.40 -14.94
N GLY A 41 4.05 7.14 -16.10
CA GLY A 41 4.98 6.03 -16.30
C GLY A 41 6.20 6.10 -15.37
N PHE A 42 6.69 7.31 -15.04
CA PHE A 42 7.77 7.47 -14.06
C PHE A 42 7.36 6.98 -12.68
N SER A 43 6.17 7.39 -12.19
CA SER A 43 5.65 6.94 -10.90
C SER A 43 5.47 5.43 -10.85
N GLN A 44 4.90 4.84 -11.92
CA GLN A 44 4.77 3.39 -12.05
C GLN A 44 6.13 2.69 -11.92
N ALA A 45 7.14 3.14 -12.67
CA ALA A 45 8.48 2.55 -12.63
C ALA A 45 9.15 2.72 -11.27
N LEU A 46 9.07 3.91 -10.68
CA LEU A 46 9.70 4.22 -9.40
C LEU A 46 9.16 3.33 -8.27
N TYR A 47 7.84 3.27 -8.09
CA TYR A 47 7.25 2.49 -7.00
C TYR A 47 7.36 0.98 -7.23
N SER A 48 7.37 0.51 -8.49
CA SER A 48 7.55 -0.92 -8.79
C SER A 48 8.99 -1.38 -8.56
N ARG A 49 9.99 -0.51 -8.76
CA ARG A 49 11.40 -0.86 -8.60
C ARG A 49 11.77 -1.25 -7.17
N VAL A 50 11.07 -0.68 -6.18
CA VAL A 50 11.25 -1.01 -4.75
C VAL A 50 11.00 -2.50 -4.47
N LEU A 51 10.14 -3.15 -5.28
CA LEU A 51 9.74 -4.55 -5.14
C LEU A 51 10.64 -5.52 -5.92
N TYR A 52 11.83 -5.09 -6.37
CA TYR A 52 12.78 -6.01 -6.99
C TYR A 52 13.38 -6.94 -5.93
N PRO A 53 13.61 -8.23 -6.25
CA PRO A 53 14.19 -9.21 -5.32
C PRO A 53 15.70 -9.01 -5.08
N THR A 54 16.21 -7.80 -5.32
CA THR A 54 17.61 -7.40 -5.07
C THR A 54 17.82 -6.88 -3.65
N GLY A 55 16.72 -6.56 -2.95
CA GLY A 55 16.75 -6.00 -1.59
C GLY A 55 17.33 -4.59 -1.54
N ASP A 56 17.31 -3.85 -2.65
CA ASP A 56 17.87 -2.48 -2.73
C ASP A 56 17.16 -1.50 -1.77
N CYS A 57 15.92 -1.81 -1.41
CA CYS A 57 15.10 -1.03 -0.48
C CYS A 57 14.90 -1.70 0.88
N ASP A 58 15.66 -2.75 1.18
CA ASP A 58 15.75 -3.32 2.52
C ASP A 58 16.86 -2.60 3.30
N PHE A 59 16.45 -1.57 4.03
CA PHE A 59 17.37 -0.76 4.83
C PHE A 59 17.65 -1.38 6.20
N GLU A 60 16.65 -2.04 6.78
CA GLU A 60 16.71 -2.54 8.15
C GLU A 60 17.60 -3.77 8.26
N THR A 61 17.42 -4.79 7.41
CA THR A 61 18.23 -6.02 7.50
C THR A 61 19.69 -5.75 7.16
N LYS A 62 19.94 -4.81 6.23
CA LYS A 62 21.30 -4.50 5.75
C LYS A 62 22.06 -3.52 6.62
N ARG A 63 21.38 -2.52 7.20
CA ARG A 63 22.03 -1.39 7.89
C ARG A 63 21.58 -1.21 9.33
N GLY A 64 20.50 -1.89 9.74
CA GLY A 64 19.79 -1.61 10.98
C GLY A 64 18.96 -0.34 10.90
N SER A 65 18.06 -0.18 11.88
CA SER A 65 17.33 1.06 12.11
C SER A 65 18.02 1.89 13.20
N ASP A 66 17.92 3.22 13.12
CA ASP A 66 18.37 4.14 14.17
C ASP A 66 17.28 4.41 15.23
N ASN A 67 16.14 3.69 15.19
CA ASN A 67 15.02 3.90 16.11
C ASN A 67 15.46 3.90 17.58
N GLU A 68 16.25 2.93 18.03
CA GLU A 68 16.75 2.89 19.41
C GLU A 68 17.60 4.10 19.77
N LYS A 69 18.46 4.56 18.85
CA LYS A 69 19.33 5.73 19.06
C LYS A 69 18.53 7.02 19.18
N LEU A 70 17.40 7.08 18.47
CA LEU A 70 16.47 8.20 18.49
C LEU A 70 15.41 8.07 19.60
N GLY A 71 15.40 6.97 20.36
CA GLY A 71 14.38 6.67 21.36
C GLY A 71 12.98 6.43 20.76
N LEU A 72 12.91 6.04 19.49
CA LEU A 72 11.67 5.70 18.79
C LEU A 72 11.27 4.25 19.08
N GLY A 73 9.96 4.02 19.21
CA GLY A 73 9.41 2.68 19.39
C GLY A 73 9.41 1.85 18.10
N THR A 74 9.00 0.59 18.23
CA THR A 74 8.63 -0.25 17.08
C THR A 74 7.21 0.09 16.66
N GLU A 75 6.99 0.32 15.37
CA GLU A 75 5.67 0.59 14.82
C GLU A 75 4.90 -0.72 14.60
N ASP A 76 3.59 -0.71 14.89
CA ASP A 76 2.67 -1.80 14.54
C ASP A 76 1.81 -1.40 13.34
N MET A 77 2.01 -2.11 12.23
CA MET A 77 1.27 -1.89 10.99
C MET A 77 -0.24 -2.20 11.14
N ASP A 78 -0.61 -3.10 12.06
CA ASP A 78 -2.01 -3.46 12.31
C ASP A 78 -2.78 -2.36 13.01
N GLU A 79 -2.12 -1.60 13.88
CA GLU A 79 -2.71 -0.43 14.52
C GLU A 79 -3.15 0.60 13.48
N SER A 80 -2.22 0.96 12.58
CA SER A 80 -2.50 1.94 11.52
C SER A 80 -3.56 1.43 10.53
N THR A 81 -3.49 0.15 10.15
CA THR A 81 -4.46 -0.44 9.21
C THR A 81 -5.86 -0.46 9.80
N ARG A 82 -6.01 -0.85 11.07
CA ARG A 82 -7.31 -0.84 11.75
C ARG A 82 -7.89 0.57 11.85
N TRP A 83 -7.06 1.55 12.21
CA TRP A 83 -7.48 2.95 12.27
C TRP A 83 -8.02 3.45 10.93
N VAL A 84 -7.37 3.09 9.81
CA VAL A 84 -7.86 3.46 8.47
C VAL A 84 -9.20 2.79 8.15
N VAL A 85 -9.34 1.49 8.43
CA VAL A 85 -10.60 0.76 8.19
C VAL A 85 -11.76 1.41 8.97
N GLU A 86 -11.57 1.67 10.27
CA GLU A 86 -12.58 2.34 11.10
C GLU A 86 -12.98 3.71 10.53
N LYS A 87 -12.02 4.47 9.99
CA LYS A 87 -12.28 5.79 9.40
C LYS A 87 -13.00 5.72 8.06
N VAL A 88 -12.75 4.68 7.26
CA VAL A 88 -13.46 4.46 6.00
C VAL A 88 -14.92 4.08 6.26
N ASP A 89 -15.17 3.20 7.23
CA ASP A 89 -16.53 2.78 7.61
C ASP A 89 -17.35 3.97 8.12
N GLU A 90 -16.76 4.83 8.97
CA GLU A 90 -17.39 6.08 9.42
C GLU A 90 -17.78 7.01 8.25
N VAL A 91 -16.94 7.11 7.21
CA VAL A 91 -17.20 7.96 6.04
C VAL A 91 -18.32 7.37 5.18
N ASP A 92 -18.35 6.06 5.00
CA ASP A 92 -19.40 5.36 4.24
C ASP A 92 -20.77 5.57 4.88
N ASP A 93 -20.87 5.34 6.20
CA ASP A 93 -22.09 5.61 7.00
C ASP A 93 -22.57 7.06 6.84
N LEU A 94 -21.64 8.03 6.85
CA LEU A 94 -21.96 9.45 6.68
C LEU A 94 -22.45 9.77 5.26
N MET A 95 -21.90 9.12 4.24
CA MET A 95 -22.34 9.30 2.85
C MET A 95 -23.74 8.71 2.64
N GLU A 96 -24.03 7.52 3.19
CA GLU A 96 -25.35 6.89 3.10
C GLU A 96 -26.44 7.75 3.76
N ILE A 97 -26.18 8.31 4.95
CA ILE A 97 -27.10 9.21 5.65
C ILE A 97 -27.39 10.47 4.81
N SER A 98 -26.36 11.05 4.19
CA SER A 98 -26.49 12.27 3.36
C SER A 98 -27.34 12.04 2.11
N VAL A 99 -27.18 10.90 1.44
CA VAL A 99 -27.97 10.51 0.27
C VAL A 99 -29.42 10.26 0.65
N SER A 100 -29.68 9.59 1.78
CA SER A 100 -31.04 9.32 2.29
C SER A 100 -31.77 10.60 2.74
N ALA A 101 -31.07 11.56 3.33
CA ALA A 101 -31.66 12.83 3.76
C ALA A 101 -32.01 13.80 2.60
N SER A 102 -31.50 13.53 1.40
CA SER A 102 -31.70 14.35 0.20
C SER A 102 -32.81 13.81 -0.73
N ALA A 103 -33.44 12.68 -0.38
CA ALA A 103 -34.54 12.04 -1.11
C ALA A 103 -35.91 12.36 -0.46
#